data_AF-A0A7X7MKD6-F1
#
_entry.id   AF-A0A7X7MKD6-F1
#
_cell.length_a   1.000
_cell.length_b   1.000
_cell.length_c   1.000
_cell.angle_alpha   90.00
_cell.angle_beta   90.00
_cell.angle_gamma   90.00
#
_symmetry.space_group_name_H-M   'P 1'
#
loop_
_entity.id
_entity.type
_entity.pdbx_description
1 polymer ?
#
loop_
_entity_poly.entity_id
_entity_poly.type
_entity_poly.pdbx_seq_one_letter_code
_entity_poly.pdbx_strand_id
1 'polypeptide(L)'
;SISLEGTVEFNISSESAPRLTHEVGDMEDILKKIILPSVSGFSRIEGSKKTATEFIVGESRQIFQNDLEKFLRETCQSWGVSINSVLIRDIIPPQEIAEIIRNRELAQQEAKKFKQQIEQAKSATELEEQNMLAEQRKAVVEAETRKITSEIGAEQSQLEKVIAARTELQAAAIKFDQVSAEAQAKRTIAEAERAVIAARNTSEVEILKLNIEAFGSGPAYVRGLLNERLAPRIGSILTNDHGGLFGLPLTDQTGKGGQQ
;
A
#
# COMPACT_ATOMS: atom_id res chain seq x y z
N SER A 1 40.11 -16.87 61.44
CA SER A 1 40.85 -15.61 61.68
C SER A 1 41.04 -14.89 60.36
N ILE A 2 41.01 -13.57 60.35
CA ILE A 2 41.36 -12.78 59.17
C ILE A 2 42.88 -12.89 58.98
N SER A 3 43.33 -13.12 57.74
CA SER A 3 44.76 -13.10 57.41
C SER A 3 45.10 -11.79 56.72
N LEU A 4 46.23 -11.19 57.10
CA LEU A 4 46.69 -9.91 56.57
C LEU A 4 48.04 -10.11 55.88
N GLU A 5 48.13 -9.66 54.64
CA GLU A 5 49.39 -9.57 53.92
C GLU A 5 49.80 -8.10 53.79
N GLY A 6 51.03 -7.75 54.14
CA GLY A 6 51.50 -6.38 54.08
C GLY A 6 53.00 -6.22 54.31
N THR A 7 53.45 -4.98 54.15
CA THR A 7 54.82 -4.55 54.40
C THR A 7 54.83 -3.61 55.61
N VAL A 8 55.80 -3.78 56.50
CA VAL A 8 56.02 -2.89 57.65
C VAL A 8 57.44 -2.35 57.56
N GLU A 9 57.57 -1.04 57.57
CA GLU A 9 58.86 -0.36 57.67
C GLU A 9 59.08 0.09 59.11
N PHE A 10 60.22 -0.27 59.70
CA PHE A 10 60.55 0.07 61.07
C PHE A 10 62.04 0.39 61.23
N ASN A 11 62.33 1.18 62.26
CA ASN A 11 63.67 1.54 62.69
C ASN A 11 63.82 1.25 64.18
N ILE A 12 65.06 1.04 64.62
CA ILE A 12 65.38 0.81 66.03
C ILE A 12 66.04 2.07 66.59
N SER A 13 65.59 2.52 67.76
CA SER A 13 66.24 3.62 68.47
C SER A 13 67.65 3.22 68.91
N SER A 14 68.63 4.07 68.65
CA SER A 14 70.03 3.85 69.02
C SER A 14 70.22 3.61 70.53
N GLU A 15 69.37 4.23 71.36
CA GLU A 15 69.40 4.08 72.83
C GLU A 15 68.91 2.70 73.29
N SER A 16 67.97 2.09 72.55
CA SER A 16 67.35 0.81 72.89
C SER A 16 67.97 -0.38 72.14
N ALA A 17 68.77 -0.12 71.11
CA ALA A 17 69.40 -1.14 70.29
C ALA A 17 70.23 -2.16 71.09
N PRO A 18 71.10 -1.76 72.05
CA PRO A 18 71.89 -2.74 72.82
C PRO A 18 71.03 -3.69 73.66
N ARG A 19 69.92 -3.16 74.20
CA ARG A 19 68.96 -3.94 75.01
C ARG A 19 68.18 -4.91 74.14
N LEU A 20 67.68 -4.45 72.99
CA LEU A 20 66.92 -5.27 72.04
C LEU A 20 67.74 -6.42 71.46
N THR A 21 68.99 -6.17 71.09
CA THR A 21 69.88 -7.23 70.57
C THR A 21 70.15 -8.31 71.62
N HIS A 22 70.21 -7.94 72.90
CA HIS A 22 70.43 -8.90 73.98
C HIS A 22 69.14 -9.63 74.42
N GLU A 23 68.01 -8.94 74.52
CA GLU A 23 66.74 -9.51 75.00
C GLU A 23 65.96 -10.28 73.93
N VAL A 24 66.08 -9.89 72.66
CA VAL A 24 65.19 -10.36 71.58
C VAL A 24 65.97 -11.10 70.50
N GLY A 25 67.11 -10.55 70.07
CA GLY A 25 67.98 -11.12 69.05
C GLY A 25 68.19 -10.19 67.85
N ASP A 26 68.32 -10.79 66.67
CA ASP A 26 68.57 -10.07 65.42
C ASP A 26 67.31 -9.39 64.87
N MET A 27 67.45 -8.61 63.78
CA MET A 27 66.32 -7.93 63.13
C MET A 27 65.16 -8.86 62.76
N GLU A 28 65.47 -10.11 62.37
CA GLU A 28 64.45 -11.11 62.04
C GLU A 28 63.70 -11.60 63.29
N ASP A 29 64.38 -11.69 64.44
CA ASP A 29 63.77 -12.03 65.71
C ASP A 29 62.85 -10.92 66.21
N ILE A 30 63.23 -9.65 66.02
CA ILE A 30 62.39 -8.50 66.38
C ILE A 30 61.08 -8.53 65.57
N LEU A 31 61.18 -8.81 64.27
CA LEU A 31 60.00 -8.98 63.42
C LEU A 31 59.11 -10.13 63.90
N LYS A 32 59.69 -11.30 64.19
CA LYS A 32 58.94 -12.51 64.58
C LYS A 32 58.37 -12.48 66.00
N LYS A 33 59.07 -11.84 66.95
CA LYS A 33 58.73 -11.87 68.39
C LYS A 33 57.99 -10.62 68.87
N ILE A 34 58.13 -9.49 68.17
CA ILE A 34 57.49 -8.22 68.58
C ILE A 34 56.43 -7.79 67.56
N ILE A 35 56.82 -7.62 66.31
CA ILE A 35 55.96 -6.99 65.30
C ILE A 35 54.84 -7.94 64.85
N LEU A 36 55.16 -9.15 64.41
CA LEU A 36 54.15 -10.12 63.95
C LEU A 36 53.12 -10.50 65.05
N PRO A 37 53.51 -10.73 66.32
CA PRO A 37 52.54 -10.99 67.38
C PRO A 37 51.62 -9.79 67.64
N SER A 38 52.15 -8.57 67.55
CA SER A 38 51.35 -7.33 67.71
C SER A 38 50.34 -7.17 66.58
N VAL A 39 50.74 -7.40 65.32
CA VAL A 39 49.83 -7.38 64.16
C VAL A 39 48.73 -8.43 64.29
N SER A 40 49.09 -9.65 64.70
CA SER A 40 48.14 -10.75 64.89
C SER A 40 47.14 -10.46 66.01
N GLY A 41 47.62 -9.87 67.12
CA GLY A 41 46.77 -9.43 68.23
C GLY A 41 45.76 -8.35 67.78
N PHE A 42 46.22 -7.36 67.02
CA PHE A 42 45.37 -6.31 66.47
C PHE A 42 44.30 -6.88 65.52
N SER A 43 44.70 -7.75 64.59
CA SER A 43 43.78 -8.40 63.65
C SER A 43 42.65 -9.18 64.36
N ARG A 44 42.96 -9.83 65.49
CA ARG A 44 41.94 -10.53 66.30
C ARG A 44 40.96 -9.57 66.96
N ILE A 45 41.46 -8.46 67.50
CA ILE A 45 40.64 -7.46 68.18
C ILE A 45 39.74 -6.74 67.18
N GLU A 46 40.31 -6.18 66.12
CA GLU A 46 39.54 -5.42 65.14
C GLU A 46 38.66 -6.32 64.27
N GLY A 47 39.13 -7.53 63.93
CA GLY A 47 38.32 -8.53 63.25
C GLY A 47 37.11 -9.02 64.05
N SER A 48 37.08 -8.78 65.37
CA SER A 48 35.92 -9.09 66.22
C SER A 48 34.91 -7.94 66.34
N LYS A 49 35.33 -6.69 66.10
CA LYS A 49 34.50 -5.49 66.30
C LYS A 49 33.71 -5.08 65.06
N LYS A 50 34.24 -5.32 63.87
CA LYS A 50 33.62 -4.89 62.60
C LYS A 50 33.08 -6.10 61.85
N THR A 51 31.92 -5.94 61.20
CA THR A 51 31.36 -6.99 60.34
C THR A 51 32.39 -7.32 59.27
N ALA A 52 32.79 -8.58 59.12
CA ALA A 52 33.83 -8.99 58.16
C ALA A 52 33.56 -8.53 56.71
N THR A 53 32.30 -8.22 56.38
CA THR A 53 31.85 -7.65 55.11
C THR A 53 32.33 -6.20 54.88
N GLU A 54 32.53 -5.42 55.94
CA GLU A 54 32.96 -4.02 55.86
C GLU A 54 34.44 -3.88 55.50
N PHE A 55 35.29 -4.87 55.82
CA PHE A 55 36.74 -4.83 55.57
C PHE A 55 37.15 -4.87 54.08
N ILE A 56 36.22 -5.21 53.18
CA ILE A 56 36.50 -5.46 51.77
C ILE A 56 36.24 -4.21 50.89
N VAL A 57 35.47 -3.24 51.40
CA VAL A 57 35.16 -2.00 50.66
C VAL A 57 36.31 -1.01 50.85
N GLY A 58 36.91 -0.51 49.76
CA GLY A 58 38.18 0.24 49.78
C GLY A 58 38.30 1.42 50.77
N GLU A 59 37.18 2.00 51.21
CA GLU A 59 37.14 3.04 52.25
C GLU A 59 37.51 2.51 53.66
N SER A 60 37.20 1.25 53.98
CA SER A 60 37.53 0.65 55.28
C SER A 60 38.99 0.22 55.40
N ARG A 61 39.66 -0.07 54.28
CA ARG A 61 41.08 -0.47 54.24
C ARG A 61 41.99 0.63 54.74
N GLN A 62 41.74 1.88 54.35
CA GLN A 62 42.54 3.02 54.80
C GLN A 62 42.40 3.24 56.31
N ILE A 63 41.18 3.15 56.83
CA ILE A 63 40.90 3.28 58.26
C ILE A 63 41.62 2.16 59.03
N PHE A 64 41.52 0.92 58.53
CA PHE A 64 42.19 -0.22 59.14
C PHE A 64 43.72 -0.11 59.13
N GLN A 65 44.30 0.41 58.04
CA GLN A 65 45.75 0.66 57.95
C GLN A 65 46.19 1.74 58.95
N ASN A 66 45.44 2.84 59.06
CA ASN A 66 45.74 3.91 60.01
C ASN A 66 45.63 3.43 61.47
N ASP A 67 44.59 2.65 61.78
CA ASP A 67 44.39 2.09 63.12
C ASP A 67 45.50 1.09 63.49
N LEU A 68 45.91 0.24 62.53
CA LEU A 68 47.01 -0.72 62.71
C LEU A 68 48.34 0.01 62.92
N GLU A 69 48.62 1.04 62.11
CA GLU A 69 49.84 1.84 62.24
C GLU A 69 49.92 2.50 63.62
N LYS A 70 48.82 3.12 64.08
CA LYS A 70 48.74 3.73 65.41
C LYS A 70 48.98 2.71 66.51
N PHE A 71 48.32 1.55 66.44
CA PHE A 71 48.49 0.49 67.43
C PHE A 71 49.92 -0.05 67.49
N LEU A 72 50.56 -0.24 66.32
CA LEU A 72 51.95 -0.70 66.27
C LEU A 72 52.92 0.36 66.77
N ARG A 73 52.70 1.65 66.47
CA ARG A 73 53.51 2.74 67.02
C ARG A 73 53.46 2.76 68.55
N GLU A 74 52.27 2.67 69.14
CA GLU A 74 52.09 2.67 70.60
C GLU A 74 52.73 1.43 71.26
N THR A 75 52.52 0.26 70.68
CA THR A 75 53.00 -1.02 71.27
C THR A 75 54.51 -1.17 71.13
N CYS A 76 55.06 -0.89 69.94
CA CYS A 76 56.47 -1.09 69.63
C CYS A 76 57.38 -0.01 70.24
N GLN A 77 56.85 1.18 70.54
CA GLN A 77 57.60 2.24 71.20
C GLN A 77 58.11 1.83 72.59
N SER A 78 57.35 1.00 73.33
CA SER A 78 57.79 0.48 74.64
C SER A 78 59.06 -0.36 74.58
N TRP A 79 59.34 -0.96 73.42
CA TRP A 79 60.53 -1.76 73.14
C TRP A 79 61.65 -0.95 72.47
N GLY A 80 61.41 0.33 72.14
CA GLY A 80 62.38 1.16 71.41
C GLY A 80 62.40 0.94 69.89
N VAL A 81 61.32 0.37 69.34
CA VAL A 81 61.13 0.16 67.89
C VAL A 81 60.16 1.21 67.36
N SER A 82 60.63 2.03 66.40
CA SER A 82 59.86 3.07 65.73
C SER A 82 59.30 2.56 64.42
N ILE A 83 57.97 2.57 64.26
CA ILE A 83 57.31 2.20 63.01
C ILE A 83 57.26 3.42 62.08
N ASN A 84 57.75 3.27 60.84
CA ASN A 84 57.76 4.33 59.85
C ASN A 84 56.48 4.35 59.02
N SER A 85 56.13 3.19 58.46
CA SER A 85 54.95 3.02 57.61
C SER A 85 54.46 1.57 57.67
N VAL A 86 53.15 1.40 57.50
CA VAL A 86 52.51 0.09 57.38
C VAL A 86 51.65 0.11 56.12
N LEU A 87 51.90 -0.82 55.21
CA LEU A 87 51.14 -0.97 53.98
C LEU A 87 50.51 -2.34 53.93
N ILE A 88 49.18 -2.40 53.99
CA ILE A 88 48.43 -3.65 53.82
C ILE A 88 48.26 -3.85 52.32
N ARG A 89 48.56 -5.05 51.80
CA ARG A 89 48.37 -5.46 50.40
C ARG A 89 47.06 -6.20 50.21
N ASP A 90 46.75 -7.14 51.08
CA ASP A 90 45.54 -7.94 50.97
C ASP A 90 44.98 -8.31 52.35
N ILE A 91 43.65 -8.40 52.42
CA ILE A 91 42.90 -8.78 53.63
C ILE A 91 42.06 -9.99 53.24
N ILE A 92 42.45 -11.16 53.73
CA ILE A 92 41.78 -12.41 53.40
C ILE A 92 40.77 -12.72 54.52
N PRO A 93 39.45 -12.57 54.25
CA PRO A 93 38.42 -12.91 55.23
C PRO A 93 38.31 -14.44 55.39
N PRO A 94 37.71 -14.93 56.49
CA PRO A 94 37.39 -16.34 56.65
C PRO A 94 36.47 -16.87 55.54
N GLN A 95 36.68 -18.13 55.16
CA GLN A 95 35.95 -18.80 54.07
C GLN A 95 34.43 -18.75 54.23
N GLU A 96 33.91 -18.95 55.45
CA GLU A 96 32.46 -18.91 55.74
C GLU A 96 31.80 -17.58 55.35
N ILE A 97 32.52 -16.46 55.55
CA ILE A 97 32.02 -15.12 55.27
C ILE A 97 32.16 -14.83 53.76
N ALA A 98 33.27 -15.23 53.17
CA ALA A 98 33.48 -15.13 51.73
C ALA A 98 32.39 -15.89 50.95
N GLU A 99 31.98 -17.08 51.42
CA GLU A 99 30.91 -17.87 50.84
C GLU A 99 29.55 -17.17 50.92
N ILE A 100 29.20 -16.58 52.06
CA ILE A 100 27.94 -15.84 52.22
C ILE A 100 27.89 -14.64 51.26
N ILE A 101 28.97 -13.88 51.16
CA ILE A 101 29.07 -12.73 50.26
C ILE A 101 28.95 -13.18 48.80
N ARG A 102 29.72 -14.19 48.40
CA ARG A 102 29.67 -14.76 47.06
C ARG A 102 28.29 -15.27 46.70
N ASN A 103 27.63 -15.99 47.60
CA ASN A 103 26.28 -16.50 47.39
C ASN A 103 25.26 -15.37 47.25
N ARG A 104 25.40 -14.30 48.04
CA ARG A 104 24.57 -13.10 47.93
C ARG A 104 24.76 -12.39 46.59
N GLU A 105 26.01 -12.23 46.14
CA GLU A 105 26.32 -11.61 44.85
C GLU A 105 25.79 -12.45 43.69
N LEU A 106 25.98 -13.77 43.73
CA LEU A 106 25.42 -14.69 42.74
C LEU A 106 23.90 -14.59 42.69
N ALA A 107 23.22 -14.60 43.84
CA ALA A 107 21.77 -14.45 43.91
C ALA A 107 21.29 -13.10 43.34
N GLN A 108 22.03 -12.01 43.58
CA GLN A 108 21.72 -10.71 42.99
C GLN A 108 21.91 -10.69 41.47
N GLN A 109 22.99 -11.30 40.98
CA GLN A 109 23.24 -11.43 39.54
C GLN A 109 22.18 -12.29 38.86
N GLU A 110 21.80 -13.43 39.46
CA GLU A 110 20.72 -14.29 38.99
C GLU A 110 19.38 -13.56 38.97
N ALA A 111 19.04 -12.84 40.05
CA ALA A 111 17.82 -12.03 40.09
C ALA A 111 17.79 -10.97 38.98
N LYS A 112 18.94 -10.32 38.70
CA LYS A 112 19.04 -9.36 37.59
C LYS A 112 18.87 -10.05 36.24
N LYS A 113 19.50 -11.21 36.03
CA LYS A 113 19.36 -12.03 34.82
C LYS A 113 17.91 -12.46 34.59
N PHE A 114 17.23 -12.97 35.61
CA PHE A 114 15.82 -13.37 35.52
C PHE A 114 14.90 -12.19 35.21
N LYS A 115 15.12 -11.03 35.84
CA LYS A 115 14.37 -9.81 35.50
C LYS A 115 14.51 -9.43 34.03
N GLN A 116 15.74 -9.45 33.51
CA GLN A 116 15.99 -9.17 32.09
C GLN A 116 15.32 -10.20 31.17
N GLN A 117 15.38 -11.49 31.52
CA GLN A 117 14.71 -12.54 30.75
C GLN A 117 13.19 -12.38 30.75
N ILE A 118 12.58 -12.01 31.89
CA ILE A 118 11.13 -11.75 31.99
C ILE A 118 10.75 -10.55 31.13
N GLU A 119 11.53 -9.46 31.15
CA GLU A 119 11.27 -8.28 30.35
C GLU A 119 11.38 -8.57 28.84
N GLN A 120 12.42 -9.31 28.43
CA GLN A 120 12.58 -9.77 27.05
C GLN A 120 11.42 -10.66 26.61
N ALA A 121 11.00 -11.61 27.45
CA ALA A 121 9.86 -12.49 27.15
C ALA A 121 8.57 -11.69 27.01
N LYS A 122 8.30 -10.73 27.90
CA LYS A 122 7.12 -9.84 27.81
C LYS A 122 7.14 -9.01 26.52
N SER A 123 8.28 -8.41 26.20
CA SER A 123 8.42 -7.61 24.97
C SER A 123 8.25 -8.46 23.71
N ALA A 124 8.76 -9.69 23.70
CA ALA A 124 8.56 -10.63 22.59
C ALA A 124 7.09 -11.01 22.42
N THR A 125 6.39 -11.33 23.52
CA THR A 125 4.95 -11.63 23.49
C THR A 125 4.13 -10.43 23.00
N GLU A 126 4.43 -9.22 23.50
CA GLU A 126 3.73 -8.01 23.06
C GLU A 126 3.95 -7.73 21.56
N LEU A 127 5.18 -7.93 21.06
CA LEU A 127 5.49 -7.79 19.64
C LEU A 127 4.74 -8.83 18.79
N GLU A 128 4.66 -10.09 19.26
CA GLU A 128 3.92 -11.15 18.59
C GLU A 128 2.41 -10.85 18.56
N GLU A 129 1.84 -10.38 19.66
CA GLU A 129 0.44 -9.91 19.72
C GLU A 129 0.18 -8.76 18.74
N GLN A 130 1.05 -7.76 18.69
CA GLN A 130 0.94 -6.66 17.74
C GLN A 130 1.02 -7.13 16.28
N ASN A 131 1.93 -8.07 15.97
CA ASN A 131 2.05 -8.65 14.63
C ASN A 131 0.80 -9.46 14.26
N MET A 132 0.27 -10.30 15.15
CA MET A 132 -0.97 -11.05 14.92
C MET A 132 -2.15 -10.10 14.68
N LEU A 133 -2.28 -9.03 15.48
CA LEU A 133 -3.33 -8.02 15.27
C LEU A 133 -3.17 -7.28 13.94
N ALA A 134 -1.93 -6.97 13.53
CA ALA A 134 -1.65 -6.34 12.25
C ALA A 134 -2.01 -7.27 11.08
N GLU A 135 -1.69 -8.55 11.17
CA GLU A 135 -2.03 -9.56 10.14
C GLU A 135 -3.54 -9.75 10.04
N GLN A 136 -4.25 -9.85 11.17
CA GLN A 136 -5.72 -9.91 11.19
C GLN A 136 -6.34 -8.67 10.55
N ARG A 137 -5.87 -7.46 10.89
CA ARG A 137 -6.34 -6.22 10.29
C ARG A 137 -6.08 -6.18 8.78
N LYS A 138 -4.91 -6.63 8.34
CA LYS A 138 -4.58 -6.73 6.92
C LYS A 138 -5.55 -7.67 6.19
N ALA A 139 -5.82 -8.85 6.76
CA ALA A 139 -6.76 -9.80 6.18
C ALA A 139 -8.19 -9.24 6.09
N VAL A 140 -8.65 -8.52 7.11
CA VAL A 140 -9.96 -7.83 7.10
C VAL A 140 -10.00 -6.77 6.01
N VAL A 141 -9.01 -5.88 5.94
CA VAL A 141 -8.95 -4.80 4.93
C VAL A 141 -8.90 -5.38 3.51
N GLU A 142 -8.14 -6.46 3.29
CA GLU A 142 -8.10 -7.13 1.99
C GLU A 142 -9.47 -7.74 1.62
N ALA A 143 -10.16 -8.37 2.58
CA ALA A 143 -11.49 -8.93 2.35
C ALA A 143 -12.53 -7.82 2.07
N GLU A 144 -12.50 -6.72 2.80
CA GLU A 144 -13.36 -5.55 2.57
C GLU A 144 -13.07 -4.92 1.20
N THR A 145 -11.79 -4.76 0.84
CA THR A 145 -11.38 -4.23 -0.47
C THR A 145 -11.89 -5.14 -1.59
N ARG A 146 -11.74 -6.47 -1.46
CA ARG A 146 -12.29 -7.43 -2.43
C ARG A 146 -13.81 -7.30 -2.56
N LYS A 147 -14.52 -7.15 -1.44
CA LYS A 147 -15.97 -6.94 -1.46
C LYS A 147 -16.35 -5.64 -2.19
N ILE A 148 -15.73 -4.51 -1.83
CA ILE A 148 -16.00 -3.20 -2.44
C ILE A 148 -15.70 -3.23 -3.94
N THR A 149 -14.55 -3.77 -4.35
CA THR A 149 -14.18 -3.88 -5.78
C THR A 149 -15.17 -4.75 -6.56
N SER A 150 -15.67 -5.84 -5.96
CA SER A 150 -16.70 -6.68 -6.56
C SER A 150 -18.05 -5.97 -6.67
N GLU A 151 -18.45 -5.22 -5.65
CA GLU A 151 -19.70 -4.43 -5.65
C GLU A 151 -19.63 -3.32 -6.71
N ILE A 152 -18.54 -2.55 -6.75
CA ILE A 152 -18.31 -1.51 -7.76
C ILE A 152 -18.32 -2.11 -9.17
N GLY A 153 -17.64 -3.25 -9.38
CA GLY A 153 -17.63 -3.93 -10.68
C GLY A 153 -19.02 -4.40 -11.11
N ALA A 154 -19.82 -4.92 -10.17
CA ALA A 154 -21.20 -5.32 -10.44
C ALA A 154 -22.10 -4.12 -10.77
N GLU A 155 -21.98 -3.02 -10.02
CA GLU A 155 -22.70 -1.77 -10.29
C GLU A 155 -22.31 -1.17 -11.65
N GLN A 156 -21.02 -1.13 -11.97
CA GLN A 156 -20.53 -0.67 -13.28
C GLN A 156 -21.10 -1.52 -14.41
N SER A 157 -21.05 -2.85 -14.31
CA SER A 157 -21.63 -3.74 -15.33
C SER A 157 -23.14 -3.56 -15.48
N GLN A 158 -23.86 -3.34 -14.38
CA GLN A 158 -25.28 -3.04 -14.43
C GLN A 158 -25.56 -1.70 -15.12
N LEU A 159 -24.81 -0.65 -14.77
CA LEU A 159 -24.92 0.66 -15.40
C LEU A 159 -24.62 0.59 -16.91
N GLU A 160 -23.57 -0.11 -17.32
CA GLU A 160 -23.24 -0.33 -18.73
C GLU A 160 -24.39 -0.99 -19.49
N LYS A 161 -25.00 -2.05 -18.92
CA LYS A 161 -26.16 -2.72 -19.53
C LYS A 161 -27.36 -1.79 -19.66
N VAL A 162 -27.64 -0.98 -18.65
CA VAL A 162 -28.75 -0.01 -18.68
C VAL A 162 -28.49 1.09 -19.70
N ILE A 163 -27.25 1.60 -19.78
CA ILE A 163 -26.85 2.60 -20.78
C ILE A 163 -26.98 2.01 -22.18
N ALA A 164 -26.43 0.82 -22.43
CA ALA A 164 -26.51 0.14 -23.72
C ALA A 164 -27.98 -0.07 -24.15
N ALA A 165 -28.83 -0.60 -23.26
CA ALA A 165 -30.25 -0.79 -23.55
C ALA A 165 -30.98 0.53 -23.83
N ARG A 166 -30.67 1.60 -23.10
CA ARG A 166 -31.25 2.94 -23.36
C ARG A 166 -30.78 3.51 -24.70
N THR A 167 -29.50 3.36 -25.02
CA THR A 167 -28.93 3.80 -26.30
C THR A 167 -29.55 3.03 -27.48
N GLU A 168 -29.73 1.72 -27.34
CA GLU A 168 -30.43 0.90 -28.33
C GLU A 168 -31.88 1.34 -28.52
N LEU A 169 -32.61 1.56 -27.41
CA LEU A 169 -33.98 2.08 -27.45
C LEU A 169 -34.04 3.44 -28.16
N GLN A 170 -33.14 4.36 -27.81
CA GLN A 170 -33.08 5.69 -28.42
C GLN A 170 -32.76 5.61 -29.92
N ALA A 171 -31.81 4.75 -30.32
CA ALA A 171 -31.50 4.53 -31.72
C ALA A 171 -32.68 3.92 -32.49
N ALA A 172 -33.42 2.98 -31.88
CA ALA A 172 -34.63 2.41 -32.47
C ALA A 172 -35.76 3.45 -32.60
N ALA A 173 -35.95 4.31 -31.60
CA ALA A 173 -36.93 5.40 -31.65
C ALA A 173 -36.61 6.39 -32.77
N ILE A 174 -35.34 6.82 -32.90
CA ILE A 174 -34.91 7.70 -33.99
C ILE A 174 -35.17 7.05 -35.36
N LYS A 175 -34.84 5.77 -35.52
CA LYS A 175 -35.11 5.03 -36.77
C LYS A 175 -36.62 4.95 -37.06
N PHE A 176 -37.43 4.70 -36.04
CA PHE A 176 -38.88 4.68 -36.19
C PHE A 176 -39.42 6.03 -36.65
N ASP A 177 -38.97 7.13 -36.05
CA ASP A 177 -39.35 8.49 -36.43
C ASP A 177 -38.92 8.82 -37.86
N GLN A 178 -37.70 8.43 -38.26
CA GLN A 178 -37.21 8.58 -39.64
C GLN A 178 -38.10 7.83 -40.64
N VAL A 179 -38.40 6.54 -40.39
CA VAL A 179 -39.25 5.73 -41.28
C VAL A 179 -40.67 6.30 -41.33
N SER A 180 -41.22 6.76 -40.21
CA SER A 180 -42.53 7.41 -40.16
C SER A 180 -42.57 8.70 -40.98
N ALA A 181 -41.55 9.56 -40.83
CA ALA A 181 -41.41 10.80 -41.60
C ALA A 181 -41.24 10.52 -43.10
N GLU A 182 -40.42 9.53 -43.48
CA GLU A 182 -40.28 9.09 -44.88
C GLU A 182 -41.59 8.54 -45.45
N ALA A 183 -42.34 7.76 -44.67
CA ALA A 183 -43.63 7.23 -45.10
C ALA A 183 -44.65 8.36 -45.30
N GLN A 184 -44.68 9.36 -44.42
CA GLN A 184 -45.50 10.55 -44.58
C GLN A 184 -45.09 11.35 -45.82
N ALA A 185 -43.78 11.58 -46.03
CA ALA A 185 -43.28 12.26 -47.22
C ALA A 185 -43.63 11.51 -48.52
N LYS A 186 -43.53 10.18 -48.54
CA LYS A 186 -43.96 9.37 -49.69
C LYS A 186 -45.47 9.48 -49.94
N ARG A 187 -46.29 9.51 -48.89
CA ARG A 187 -47.74 9.71 -49.02
C ARG A 187 -48.05 11.09 -49.59
N THR A 188 -47.43 12.15 -49.09
CA THR A 188 -47.67 13.51 -49.59
C THR A 188 -47.20 13.66 -51.04
N ILE A 189 -46.06 13.07 -51.42
CA ILE A 189 -45.60 13.03 -52.82
C ILE A 189 -46.63 12.27 -53.68
N ALA A 190 -47.07 11.09 -53.26
CA ALA A 190 -48.05 10.30 -54.01
C ALA A 190 -49.41 11.00 -54.15
N GLU A 191 -49.88 11.71 -53.11
CA GLU A 191 -51.09 12.53 -53.15
C GLU A 191 -50.92 13.73 -54.09
N ALA A 192 -49.76 14.38 -54.08
CA ALA A 192 -49.43 15.47 -54.99
C ALA A 192 -49.38 14.99 -56.45
N GLU A 193 -48.71 13.86 -56.72
CA GLU A 193 -48.70 13.24 -58.06
C GLU A 193 -50.10 12.86 -58.52
N ARG A 194 -50.91 12.28 -57.63
CA ARG A 194 -52.31 11.95 -57.90
C ARG A 194 -53.11 13.21 -58.26
N ALA A 195 -52.92 14.31 -57.52
CA ALA A 195 -53.60 15.57 -57.79
C ALA A 195 -53.16 16.18 -59.12
N VAL A 196 -51.86 16.13 -59.46
CA VAL A 196 -51.33 16.58 -60.76
C VAL A 196 -51.89 15.75 -61.90
N ILE A 197 -51.93 14.41 -61.77
CA ILE A 197 -52.52 13.52 -62.78
C ILE A 197 -54.03 13.79 -62.92
N ALA A 198 -54.75 13.95 -61.82
CA ALA A 198 -56.18 14.26 -61.84
C ALA A 198 -56.45 15.61 -62.53
N ALA A 199 -55.71 16.66 -62.18
CA ALA A 199 -55.80 17.97 -62.80
C ALA A 199 -55.47 17.93 -64.31
N ARG A 200 -54.42 17.19 -64.68
CA ARG A 200 -54.06 16.97 -66.09
C ARG A 200 -55.16 16.23 -66.84
N ASN A 201 -55.70 15.16 -66.27
CA ASN A 201 -56.80 14.40 -66.87
C ASN A 201 -58.05 15.27 -67.04
N THR A 202 -58.40 16.11 -66.04
CA THR A 202 -59.52 17.06 -66.18
C THR A 202 -59.28 18.07 -67.28
N SER A 203 -58.07 18.63 -67.39
CA SER A 203 -57.71 19.56 -68.47
C SER A 203 -57.73 18.88 -69.84
N GLU A 204 -57.21 17.66 -69.98
CA GLU A 204 -57.27 16.89 -71.23
C GLU A 204 -58.71 16.59 -71.64
N VAL A 205 -59.59 16.23 -70.68
CA VAL A 205 -61.03 16.04 -70.93
C VAL A 205 -61.70 17.34 -71.35
N GLU A 206 -61.38 18.46 -70.72
CA GLU A 206 -61.90 19.79 -71.10
C GLU A 206 -61.47 20.19 -72.52
N ILE A 207 -60.19 20.00 -72.86
CA ILE A 207 -59.67 20.22 -74.22
C ILE A 207 -60.40 19.32 -75.22
N LEU A 208 -60.59 18.04 -74.91
CA LEU A 208 -61.33 17.11 -75.76
C LEU A 208 -62.78 17.54 -75.96
N LYS A 209 -63.47 18.01 -74.90
CA LYS A 209 -64.83 18.56 -75.01
C LYS A 209 -64.87 19.78 -75.93
N LEU A 210 -63.97 20.74 -75.74
CA LEU A 210 -63.87 21.93 -76.58
C LEU A 210 -63.60 21.55 -78.05
N ASN A 211 -62.74 20.57 -78.31
CA ASN A 211 -62.47 20.06 -79.65
C ASN A 211 -63.70 19.37 -80.26
N ILE A 212 -64.42 18.55 -79.49
CA ILE A 212 -65.66 17.91 -79.96
C ILE A 212 -66.73 18.97 -80.27
N GLU A 213 -66.85 20.01 -79.45
CA GLU A 213 -67.74 21.15 -79.70
C GLU A 213 -67.33 21.92 -80.97
N ALA A 214 -66.04 22.17 -81.19
CA ALA A 214 -65.53 22.85 -82.39
C ALA A 214 -65.78 22.06 -83.69
N PHE A 215 -65.75 20.73 -83.65
CA PHE A 215 -66.08 19.86 -84.79
C PHE A 215 -67.58 19.50 -84.89
N GLY A 216 -68.41 20.00 -83.97
CA GLY A 216 -69.88 19.87 -83.97
C GLY A 216 -70.45 18.51 -83.54
N SER A 217 -69.69 17.40 -83.63
CA SER A 217 -70.10 16.09 -83.08
C SER A 217 -68.92 15.14 -82.88
N GLY A 218 -69.05 14.19 -81.93
CA GLY A 218 -68.01 13.18 -81.64
C GLY A 218 -67.56 12.36 -82.87
N PRO A 219 -68.46 11.85 -83.73
CA PRO A 219 -68.08 11.13 -84.94
C PRO A 219 -67.34 12.01 -85.98
N ALA A 220 -67.66 13.30 -86.04
CA ALA A 220 -66.98 14.24 -86.94
C ALA A 220 -65.54 14.51 -86.49
N TYR A 221 -65.31 14.65 -85.18
CA TYR A 221 -63.96 14.79 -84.61
C TYR A 221 -63.06 13.58 -84.91
N VAL A 222 -63.58 12.35 -84.72
CA VAL A 222 -62.83 11.10 -85.00
C VAL A 222 -62.47 10.98 -86.49
N ARG A 223 -63.37 11.37 -87.40
CA ARG A 223 -63.06 11.44 -88.84
C ARG A 223 -61.96 12.46 -89.13
N GLY A 224 -61.99 13.63 -88.48
CA GLY A 224 -60.94 14.64 -88.58
C GLY A 224 -59.57 14.12 -88.15
N LEU A 225 -59.49 13.47 -86.99
CA LEU A 225 -58.25 12.88 -86.46
C LEU A 225 -57.72 11.74 -87.34
N LEU A 226 -58.61 10.90 -87.87
CA LEU A 226 -58.24 9.81 -88.78
C LEU A 226 -57.62 10.35 -90.07
N ASN A 227 -58.20 11.40 -90.63
CA ASN A 227 -57.69 12.05 -91.84
C ASN A 227 -56.31 12.68 -91.59
N GLU A 228 -56.11 13.31 -90.43
CA GLU A 228 -54.81 13.87 -90.03
C GLU A 228 -53.71 12.79 -89.95
N ARG A 229 -54.04 11.60 -89.42
CA ARG A 229 -53.07 10.49 -89.25
C ARG A 229 -52.82 9.66 -90.52
N LEU A 230 -53.84 9.43 -91.35
CA LEU A 230 -53.71 8.63 -92.57
C LEU A 230 -53.09 9.41 -93.73
N ALA A 231 -53.16 10.75 -93.70
CA ALA A 231 -52.69 11.57 -94.81
C ALA A 231 -52.13 12.93 -94.34
N PRO A 232 -50.98 12.97 -93.65
CA PRO A 232 -50.41 14.20 -93.07
C PRO A 232 -49.97 15.26 -94.11
N ARG A 233 -50.13 14.99 -95.42
CA ARG A 233 -49.82 15.91 -96.52
C ARG A 233 -51.05 16.34 -97.33
N ILE A 234 -52.27 15.93 -96.96
CA ILE A 234 -53.49 16.32 -97.68
C ILE A 234 -54.17 17.45 -96.91
N GLY A 235 -53.92 18.69 -97.34
CA GLY A 235 -54.37 19.91 -96.66
C GLY A 235 -55.85 20.28 -96.85
N SER A 236 -56.63 19.49 -97.58
CA SER A 236 -58.06 19.73 -97.82
C SER A 236 -58.70 18.52 -98.48
N ILE A 237 -59.73 17.96 -97.85
CA ILE A 237 -60.68 17.04 -98.50
C ILE A 237 -62.05 17.71 -98.39
N LEU A 238 -62.45 18.39 -99.46
CA LEU A 238 -63.81 18.90 -99.62
C LEU A 238 -64.71 17.70 -99.95
N THR A 239 -65.49 17.23 -98.97
CA THR A 239 -66.55 16.26 -99.22
C THR A 239 -67.80 17.01 -99.65
N ASN A 240 -68.21 16.86 -100.91
CA ASN A 240 -69.50 17.34 -101.40
C ASN A 240 -70.58 16.25 -101.22
N ASP A 241 -71.84 16.66 -101.11
CA ASP A 241 -73.00 15.94 -100.58
C ASP A 241 -73.44 14.66 -101.35
N HIS A 242 -72.72 14.23 -102.40
CA HIS A 242 -73.11 13.06 -103.19
C HIS A 242 -71.95 12.07 -103.33
N GLY A 243 -72.08 10.94 -102.63
CA GLY A 243 -71.08 9.88 -102.52
C GLY A 243 -70.74 9.20 -103.84
N GLY A 244 -69.49 9.31 -104.26
CA GLY A 244 -68.89 8.52 -105.35
C GLY A 244 -67.43 8.89 -105.57
N LEU A 245 -66.53 7.93 -105.35
CA LEU A 245 -65.08 8.08 -105.58
C LEU A 245 -64.80 8.02 -107.10
N PHE A 246 -64.15 9.04 -107.67
CA PHE A 246 -63.77 9.07 -109.09
C PHE A 246 -62.25 9.27 -109.22
N GLY A 247 -61.56 8.32 -109.88
CA GLY A 247 -60.19 8.53 -110.39
C GLY A 247 -59.16 7.46 -109.99
N LEU A 248 -59.24 6.29 -110.61
CA LEU A 248 -58.18 5.26 -110.74
C LEU A 248 -57.38 5.55 -112.05
N PRO A 249 -56.10 5.13 -112.20
CA PRO A 249 -55.77 3.70 -112.27
C PRO A 249 -54.50 3.25 -111.54
N LEU A 250 -54.58 2.05 -110.97
CA LEU A 250 -53.45 1.18 -110.67
C LEU A 250 -52.93 0.62 -112.00
N THR A 251 -51.71 0.96 -112.36
CA THR A 251 -50.93 0.23 -113.38
C THR A 251 -49.73 -0.42 -112.72
N ASP A 252 -49.84 -1.74 -112.64
CA ASP A 252 -48.89 -2.75 -113.06
C ASP A 252 -47.52 -2.91 -112.40
N GLN A 253 -47.14 -4.18 -112.39
CA GLN A 253 -46.07 -4.84 -111.70
C GLN A 253 -44.67 -4.44 -112.17
N THR A 254 -43.73 -4.77 -111.27
CA THR A 254 -42.32 -5.20 -111.41
C THR A 254 -41.54 -4.49 -110.32
N GLY A 255 -40.81 -5.13 -109.41
CA GLY A 255 -40.05 -6.35 -109.52
C GLY A 255 -38.65 -6.03 -109.02
N LYS A 256 -38.28 -6.64 -107.88
CA LYS A 256 -36.90 -6.88 -107.38
C LYS A 256 -35.99 -5.69 -106.98
N GLY A 257 -35.28 -5.96 -105.87
CA GLY A 257 -34.01 -5.34 -105.47
C GLY A 257 -34.21 -4.21 -104.49
N GLY A 258 -33.69 -4.21 -103.25
CA GLY A 258 -32.46 -4.80 -102.76
C GLY A 258 -31.43 -3.68 -102.56
N GLN A 259 -30.85 -3.60 -101.36
CA GLN A 259 -29.87 -2.63 -100.83
C GLN A 259 -30.50 -1.31 -100.33
N GLN A 260 -30.26 -0.81 -99.12
CA GLN A 260 -29.25 -1.06 -98.06
C GLN A 260 -29.94 -1.15 -96.69
#